data_AF-A0A0J1DFS5-F1
#
_entry.id   AF-A0A0J1DFS5-F1
#
_cell.length_a   1.000
_cell.length_b   1.000
_cell.length_c   1.000
_cell.angle_alpha   90.00
_cell.angle_beta   90.00
_cell.angle_gamma   90.00
#
_symmetry.space_group_name_H-M   'P 1'
#
loop_
_entity.id
_entity.type
_entity.pdbx_description
1 polymer ?
#
loop_
_entity_poly.entity_id
_entity_poly.type
_entity_poly.pdbx_seq_one_letter_code
_entity_poly.pdbx_strand_id
1 'polypeptide(L)' 'MTDFHGAAAARYPYNTAAGYDYKAWAKRIVWRHETGDKTLLPIQIKFAQEAMGVSAEQAAA' A
#
# COMPACT_ATOMS: atom_id res chain seq x y z
N MET A 1 -10.22 -9.21 14.94
CA MET A 1 -9.93 -8.41 13.73
C MET A 1 -8.42 -8.26 13.63
N THR A 2 -7.82 -8.59 12.49
CA THR A 2 -6.39 -8.39 12.25
C THR A 2 -6.13 -6.90 12.01
N ASP A 3 -5.21 -6.29 12.75
CA ASP A 3 -4.80 -4.90 12.50
C ASP A 3 -3.81 -4.82 11.32
N PHE A 4 -4.37 -4.77 10.12
CA PHE A 4 -3.61 -4.62 8.89
C PHE A 4 -2.90 -3.27 8.79
N HIS A 5 -3.43 -2.22 9.42
CA HIS A 5 -2.83 -0.89 9.34
C HIS A 5 -1.56 -0.81 10.18
N GLY A 6 -1.61 -1.26 11.43
CA GLY A 6 -0.44 -1.34 12.31
C GLY A 6 0.63 -2.29 11.77
N ALA A 7 0.24 -3.45 11.24
CA ALA A 7 1.17 -4.39 10.64
C ALA A 7 1.88 -3.82 9.39
N ALA A 8 1.13 -3.10 8.53
CA ALA A 8 1.71 -2.44 7.37
C ALA A 8 2.67 -1.30 7.76
N ALA A 9 2.32 -0.52 8.80
CA ALA A 9 3.15 0.56 9.31
C ALA A 9 4.45 0.04 9.95
N ALA A 10 4.40 -1.10 10.63
CA ALA A 10 5.59 -1.76 11.16
C ALA A 10 6.51 -2.29 10.04
N ARG A 11 5.92 -2.83 8.98
CA ARG A 11 6.67 -3.38 7.82
C ARG A 11 7.28 -2.28 6.95
N TYR A 12 6.54 -1.21 6.72
CA TYR A 12 6.96 -0.06 5.94
C TYR A 12 6.80 1.18 6.82
N PRO A 13 7.82 1.61 7.57
CA PRO A 13 7.71 2.78 8.44
C PRO A 13 7.63 4.09 7.63
N TYR A 14 7.01 5.13 8.21
CA TYR A 14 6.98 6.44 7.58
C TYR A 14 8.37 7.07 7.68
N ASN A 15 8.92 7.57 6.58
CA ASN A 15 10.10 8.41 6.67
C ASN A 15 9.68 9.79 7.18
N THR A 16 9.95 10.06 8.46
CA THR A 16 9.57 11.32 9.12
C THR A 16 10.48 12.49 8.74
N ALA A 17 11.60 12.25 8.04
CA ALA A 17 12.59 13.28 7.75
C ALA A 17 12.26 14.15 6.52
N ALA A 18 11.43 13.68 5.59
CA ALA A 18 11.21 14.34 4.29
C ALA A 18 9.75 14.72 3.99
N GLY A 19 8.85 14.63 4.98
CA GLY A 19 7.41 14.75 4.73
C GLY A 19 6.83 13.49 4.09
N TYR A 20 5.53 13.51 3.78
CA TYR A 20 4.74 12.35 3.36
C TYR A 20 5.43 11.51 2.25
N ASP A 21 6.01 10.38 2.65
CA ASP A 21 6.58 9.41 1.73
C ASP A 21 5.47 8.61 1.02
N TYR A 22 5.07 9.11 -0.14
CA TYR A 22 4.05 8.51 -0.98
C TYR A 22 4.41 7.09 -1.43
N LYS A 23 5.71 6.75 -1.54
CA LYS A 23 6.15 5.38 -1.86
C LYS A 23 5.97 4.44 -0.67
N ALA A 24 6.26 4.91 0.54
CA ALA A 24 5.98 4.14 1.75
C ALA A 24 4.48 3.92 1.95
N TRP A 25 3.64 4.92 1.66
CA TRP A 25 2.17 4.75 1.65
C TRP A 25 1.74 3.68 0.62
N ALA A 26 2.21 3.78 -0.62
CA ALA A 26 1.85 2.84 -1.68
C ALA A 26 2.22 1.39 -1.31
N LYS A 27 3.43 1.16 -0.77
CA LYS A 27 3.86 -0.15 -0.27
C LYS A 27 2.92 -0.74 0.79
N ARG A 28 2.44 0.09 1.72
CA ARG A 28 1.48 -0.36 2.74
C ARG A 28 0.15 -0.77 2.13
N ILE A 29 -0.38 0.00 1.19
CA ILE A 29 -1.67 -0.30 0.56
C ILE A 29 -1.58 -1.59 -0.26
N VAL A 30 -0.52 -1.76 -1.06
CA VAL A 30 -0.28 -2.99 -1.83
C VAL A 30 -0.18 -4.19 -0.89
N TRP A 31 0.63 -4.09 0.16
CA TRP A 31 0.77 -5.18 1.13
C TRP A 31 -0.56 -5.50 1.82
N ARG A 32 -1.29 -4.50 2.29
CA ARG A 32 -2.62 -4.70 2.91
C ARG A 32 -3.56 -5.44 1.94
N HIS A 33 -3.59 -5.04 0.67
CA HIS A 33 -4.38 -5.69 -0.37
C HIS A 33 -3.95 -7.16 -0.58
N GLU A 34 -2.66 -7.43 -0.75
CA GLU A 34 -2.10 -8.78 -0.89
C GLU A 34 -2.37 -9.67 0.33
N THR A 35 -2.43 -9.08 1.52
CA THR A 35 -2.73 -9.79 2.78
C THR A 35 -4.24 -10.01 2.99
N GLY A 36 -5.08 -9.55 2.05
CA GLY A 36 -6.53 -9.75 2.07
C GLY A 36 -7.31 -8.70 2.85
N ASP A 37 -6.77 -7.50 3.05
CA ASP A 37 -7.48 -6.39 3.67
C ASP A 37 -8.61 -5.87 2.76
N LYS A 38 -9.85 -6.23 3.10
CA LYS A 38 -11.06 -5.85 2.38
C LYS A 38 -11.57 -4.44 2.72
N THR A 39 -10.88 -3.71 3.61
CA THR A 39 -11.25 -2.34 3.99
C THR A 39 -10.72 -1.28 3.03
N LEU A 40 -9.82 -1.67 2.12
CA LEU A 40 -9.23 -0.79 1.13
C LEU A 40 -10.25 -0.41 0.06
N LEU A 41 -10.30 0.88 -0.29
CA LEU A 41 -11.06 1.34 -1.44
C LEU A 41 -10.33 0.95 -2.73
N PRO A 42 -11.05 0.55 -3.80
CA PRO A 42 -10.42 0.22 -5.09
C PRO A 42 -9.50 1.32 -5.63
N ILE A 43 -9.86 2.60 -5.42
CA ILE A 43 -9.05 3.74 -5.84
C ILE A 43 -7.70 3.83 -5.10
N GLN A 44 -7.66 3.40 -3.84
CA GLN A 44 -6.41 3.37 -3.06
C GLN A 44 -5.45 2.32 -3.62
N ILE A 45 -5.98 1.15 -3.97
CA ILE A 45 -5.20 0.05 -4.57
C ILE A 45 -4.63 0.50 -5.91
N LYS A 46 -5.47 1.08 -6.78
CA LYS A 46 -5.06 1.59 -8.08
C LYS A 46 -3.93 2.63 -7.97
N PHE A 47 -4.10 3.66 -7.16
CA PHE A 47 -3.07 4.68 -6.97
C PHE A 47 -1.79 4.13 -6.34
N ALA A 48 -1.90 3.14 -5.44
CA ALA A 48 -0.73 2.51 -4.85
C ALA A 48 0.06 1.68 -5.89
N GLN A 49 -0.62 0.94 -6.76
CA GLN A 49 0.01 0.19 -7.86
C GLN A 49 0.70 1.14 -8.86
N GLU A 50 0.00 2.19 -9.29
CA GLU A 50 0.55 3.22 -10.17
C GLU A 50 1.77 3.92 -9.55
N ALA A 51 1.71 4.29 -8.27
CA ALA A 51 2.83 4.90 -7.55
C ALA A 51 4.05 3.97 -7.40
N MET A 52 3.84 2.66 -7.45
CA MET A 52 4.90 1.64 -7.44
C MET A 52 5.44 1.34 -8.84
N GLY A 53 4.87 1.91 -9.89
CA GLY A 53 5.21 1.58 -11.27
C GLY A 53 4.79 0.18 -11.69
N VAL A 54 3.92 -0.46 -10.90
CA VAL A 54 3.26 -1.72 -11.29
C VAL A 54 2.12 -1.30 -12.20
N SER A 55 2.27 -1.50 -13.51
CA SER A 55 1.14 -1.23 -14.40
C SER A 55 -0.03 -2.14 -13.99
N ALA A 56 -1.27 -1.65 -14.12
CA ALA A 56 -2.45 -2.48 -13.83
C ALA A 56 -2.46 -3.79 -14.65
N GLU A 57 -1.77 -3.82 -15.80
CA GLU A 57 -1.56 -5.02 -16.62
C GLU A 57 -0.59 -6.05 -15.99
N GLN A 58 0.40 -5.62 -15.20
CA GLN A 58 1.31 -6.53 -14.51
C GLN A 58 0.75 -7.09 -13.21
N ALA A 59 -0.24 -6.42 -12.59
CA ALA A 59 -0.83 -6.85 -11.33
C ALA A 59 -1.94 -7.92 -11.49
N ALA A 60 -2.39 -8.17 -12.72
CA ALA A 60 -3.48 -9.11 -13.04
C ALA A 60 -3.01 -10.39 -13.77
N ALA A 61 -1.70 -10.54 -14.01
CA ALA A 61 -1.06 -11.72 -14.60
C ALA A 61 -0.53 -12.66 -13.51
#